data_AF-A0A3S4F9B3-F1
#
_entry.id   AF-A0A3S4F9B3-F1
#
_cell.length_a   1.000
_cell.length_b   1.000
_cell.length_c   1.000
_cell.angle_alpha   90.00
_cell.angle_beta   90.00
_cell.angle_gamma   90.00
#
_symmetry.space_group_name_H-M   'P 1'
#
loop_
_entity.id
_entity.type
_entity.pdbx_description
1 polymer ?
#
loop_
_entity_poly.entity_id
_entity_poly.type
_entity_poly.pdbx_seq_one_letter_code
_entity_poly.pdbx_strand_id
1 'polypeptide(L)' 'MSVEKGVITLTGQESLSGLNVIMTPAWDNANGIIGWTRNCNIQSDSALQQACEDVFRFDAN' A
#
# COMPACT_ATOMS: atom_id res chain seq x y z
N MET A 1 8.07 -2.19 -8.83
CA MET A 1 8.25 -1.59 -7.48
C MET A 1 9.05 -0.31 -7.63
N SER A 2 8.62 0.77 -7.00
CA SER A 2 9.34 2.05 -6.93
C SER A 2 9.32 2.63 -5.52
N VAL A 3 10.30 3.49 -5.22
CA VAL A 3 10.39 4.21 -3.94
C VAL A 3 10.69 5.67 -4.24
N GLU A 4 9.84 6.58 -3.75
CA GLU A 4 10.00 8.03 -3.91
C GLU A 4 9.65 8.77 -2.62
N LYS A 5 10.59 9.55 -2.07
CA LYS A 5 10.43 10.28 -0.81
C LYS A 5 9.93 9.39 0.35
N GLY A 6 10.34 8.12 0.34
CA GLY A 6 9.90 7.12 1.31
C GLY A 6 8.55 6.48 0.99
N VAL A 7 7.77 6.98 0.03
CA VAL A 7 6.57 6.28 -0.47
C VAL A 7 7.00 5.07 -1.27
N ILE A 8 6.46 3.90 -0.94
CA ILE A 8 6.71 2.64 -1.64
C ILE A 8 5.50 2.31 -2.50
N THR A 9 5.70 2.13 -3.80
CA THR A 9 4.65 1.69 -4.71
C THR A 9 4.98 0.29 -5.25
N LEU A 10 4.09 -0.65 -4.96
CA LEU A 10 4.09 -1.99 -5.54
C LEU A 10 3.04 -2.02 -6.65
N THR A 11 3.41 -2.54 -7.81
CA THR A 11 2.50 -2.70 -8.96
C THR A 11 2.39 -4.18 -9.25
N GLY A 12 1.17 -4.69 -9.25
CA GLY A 12 0.86 -6.07 -9.56
C GLY A 12 1.24 -6.40 -11.00
N GLN A 13 1.70 -7.63 -11.21
CA GLN A 13 2.07 -8.16 -12.52
C GLN A 13 1.18 -9.36 -12.86
N GLU A 14 1.17 -9.75 -14.14
CA GLU A 14 0.42 -10.91 -14.63
C GLU A 14 -1.08 -10.84 -14.28
N SER A 15 -1.57 -11.79 -13.47
CA SER A 15 -2.96 -11.86 -13.02
C SER A 15 -3.37 -10.70 -12.09
N LEU A 16 -2.40 -9.99 -11.52
CA LEU A 16 -2.61 -8.82 -10.66
C LEU A 16 -2.41 -7.50 -11.41
N SER A 17 -2.33 -7.52 -12.75
CA SER A 17 -2.26 -6.31 -13.54
C SER A 17 -3.42 -5.36 -13.21
N GLY A 18 -3.11 -4.11 -12.87
CA GLY A 18 -4.09 -3.12 -12.42
C GLY A 18 -4.23 -2.97 -10.90
N LEU A 19 -3.56 -3.81 -10.11
CA LEU A 19 -3.42 -3.63 -8.66
C LEU A 19 -2.18 -2.80 -8.34
N ASN A 20 -2.35 -1.78 -7.50
CA ASN A 20 -1.23 -1.05 -6.91
C ASN A 20 -1.37 -1.01 -5.38
N VAL A 21 -0.26 -1.23 -4.68
CA VAL A 21 -0.18 -0.98 -3.24
C VAL A 21 0.72 0.22 -3.03
N ILE A 22 0.17 1.27 -2.43
CA ILE A 22 0.89 2.48 -2.08
C ILE A 22 1.08 2.49 -0.58
N MET A 23 2.33 2.44 -0.12
CA MET A 23 2.67 2.59 1.29
C MET A 23 3.31 3.96 1.50
N THR A 24 2.67 4.81 2.28
CA THR A 24 3.16 6.15 2.61
C THR A 24 3.60 6.20 4.06
N PRO A 25 4.85 6.59 4.36
CA PRO A 25 5.32 6.68 5.73
C PRO A 25 4.56 7.78 6.48
N ALA A 26 4.05 7.44 7.65
CA ALA A 26 3.52 8.42 8.60
C ALA A 26 4.73 9.02 9.34
N TRP A 27 5.03 10.28 9.04
CA TRP A 27 6.15 11.00 9.63
C TRP A 27 5.68 11.91 10.75
N ASP A 28 6.34 11.78 11.90
CA ASP A 28 6.24 12.69 13.02
C ASP A 28 7.60 13.38 13.22
N ASN A 29 7.61 14.70 13.44
CA ASN A 29 8.85 15.46 13.53
C ASN A 29 9.66 15.18 14.79
N ALA A 30 9.02 14.71 15.87
CA ALA A 30 9.71 14.38 17.12
C ALA A 30 10.17 12.91 17.15
N ASN A 31 9.40 12.01 16.56
CA ASN A 31 9.57 10.57 16.67
C ASN A 31 10.04 9.89 15.36
N GLY A 32 10.11 10.62 14.24
CA GLY A 32 10.47 10.07 12.93
C GLY A 32 9.30 9.30 12.28
N ILE A 33 9.59 8.17 11.64
CA ILE A 33 8.53 7.31 11.08
C ILE A 33 7.80 6.61 12.22
N ILE A 34 6.54 6.98 12.44
CA ILE A 34 5.67 6.38 13.47
C ILE A 34 4.78 5.27 12.91
N GLY A 35 4.74 5.10 11.59
CA GLY A 35 3.94 4.07 10.95
C GLY A 35 3.92 4.19 9.44
N TRP A 36 3.06 3.39 8.82
CA TRP A 36 2.85 3.41 7.37
C TRP A 36 1.36 3.34 7.10
N THR A 37 0.84 4.32 6.37
CA THR A 37 -0.44 4.16 5.70
C THR A 37 -0.22 3.28 4.50
N ARG A 38 -1.13 2.34 4.25
CA ARG A 38 -1.07 1.45 3.09
C ARG A 38 -2.40 1.61 2.37
N ASN A 39 -2.39 1.57 1.04
CA ASN A 39 -3.59 1.71 0.22
C ASN A 39 -3.53 0.73 -0.95
N CYS A 40 -4.54 -0.13 -1.06
CA CYS A 40 -4.75 -1.01 -2.21
C CYS A 40 -5.61 -0.30 -3.25
N ASN A 41 -4.98 0.21 -4.30
CA ASN A 41 -5.66 0.84 -5.43
C ASN A 41 -5.89 -0.20 -6.54
N ILE A 42 -7.16 -0.52 -6.79
CA ILE A 42 -7.62 -1.40 -7.85
C ILE A 42 -8.72 -0.68 -8.64
N GLN A 43 -8.70 -0.83 -9.96
CA GLN A 43 -9.68 -0.12 -10.80
C GLN A 43 -11.10 -0.69 -10.70
N SER A 44 -11.30 -2.00 -10.53
CA SER A 44 -12.66 -2.58 -10.61
C SER A 44 -12.92 -3.95 -9.96
N ASP A 45 -11.95 -4.62 -9.35
CA ASP A 45 -12.10 -6.00 -8.85
C ASP A 45 -12.12 -6.06 -7.31
N SER A 46 -13.31 -6.19 -6.75
CA SER A 46 -13.52 -6.27 -5.29
C SER A 46 -12.87 -7.49 -4.63
N ALA A 47 -12.71 -8.60 -5.34
CA ALA A 47 -12.09 -9.81 -4.79
C ALA A 47 -10.57 -9.65 -4.71
N LEU A 48 -9.96 -9.08 -5.75
CA LEU A 48 -8.54 -8.70 -5.72
C LEU A 48 -8.26 -7.60 -4.72
N GLN A 49 -9.21 -6.66 -4.53
CA GLN A 49 -9.12 -5.68 -3.45
C GLN A 49 -9.06 -6.40 -2.10
N GLN A 50 -10.04 -7.23 -1.75
CA GLN A 50 -10.05 -7.98 -0.49
C GLN A 50 -8.78 -8.81 -0.29
N ALA A 51 -8.29 -9.52 -1.31
CA ALA A 51 -7.05 -10.27 -1.22
C ALA A 51 -5.83 -9.36 -0.93
N CYS A 52 -5.80 -8.17 -1.53
CA CYS A 52 -4.77 -7.18 -1.24
C CYS A 52 -4.85 -6.69 0.21
N GLU A 53 -6.05 -6.37 0.70
CA GLU A 53 -6.26 -5.92 2.08
C GLU A 53 -5.95 -7.02 3.11
N ASP A 54 -6.23 -8.28 2.78
CA ASP A 54 -5.92 -9.44 3.62
C ASP A 54 -4.42 -9.71 3.77
N VAL A 55 -3.64 -9.41 2.73
CA VAL A 55 -2.18 -9.55 2.75
C VAL A 55 -1.52 -8.32 3.35
N PHE A 56 -1.96 -7.13 2.97
CA PHE A 56 -1.43 -5.84 3.40
C PHE A 56 -2.25 -5.23 4.54
N ARG A 57 -2.69 -6.07 5.49
CA ARG A 57 -3.60 -5.74 6.60
C ARG A 57 -3.31 -4.35 7.17
N PHE A 58 -4.30 -3.48 7.09
CA PHE A 58 -4.22 -2.10 7.54
C PHE A 58 -4.42 -2.00 9.05
N ASP A 59 -3.50 -2.54 9.83
CA ASP A 59 -3.47 -2.22 11.25
C ASP A 59 -2.92 -0.79 11.39
N ALA A 60 -3.85 0.14 11.54
CA ALA A 60 -3.63 1.45 12.13
C ALA A 60 -4.19 1.40 13.55
N ASN A 61 -3.33 1.07 14.51
CA ASN A 61 -3.58 1.41 15.91
C ASN A 61 -2.38 2.18 16.44
#